data_AF-A0A3Q9P005-F1
#
_entry.id   AF-A0A3Q9P005-F1
#
_cell.length_a   1.000
_cell.length_b   1.000
_cell.length_c   1.000
_cell.angle_alpha   90.00
_cell.angle_beta   90.00
_cell.angle_gamma   90.00
#
_symmetry.space_group_name_H-M   'P 1'
#
loop_
_entity.id
_entity.type
_entity.pdbx_description
1 polymer ?
#
loop_
_entity_poly.entity_id
_entity_poly.type
_entity_poly.pdbx_seq_one_letter_code
_entity_poly.pdbx_strand_id
1 'polypeptide(L)'
;MPPAGAWRPWRRPSPLAGARPTPAQLAAAADGPARDDVPPLPGDAESAGLVRLLIVDITACRQAFDRPGAVLGVQPVTDESGAPWVPGWPDGVALWALPNPSGLNVHETAATLAQKWREVWAATGAPPASLRG
;
A
#
# COMPACT_ATOMS: atom_id res chain seq x y z
N MET A 1 -10.54 -18.11 -17.58
CA MET A 1 -9.24 -17.77 -16.97
C MET A 1 -8.46 -16.98 -17.99
N PRO A 2 -8.22 -15.66 -17.80
CA PRO A 2 -7.40 -14.91 -18.75
C PRO A 2 -5.94 -15.38 -18.64
N PRO A 3 -5.14 -15.30 -19.71
CA PRO A 3 -3.74 -15.71 -19.70
C PRO A 3 -2.94 -14.83 -18.73
N ALA A 4 -1.99 -15.43 -18.02
CA ALA A 4 -1.04 -14.73 -17.14
C ALA A 4 -0.14 -13.82 -17.99
N GLY A 5 -0.64 -12.62 -18.33
CA GLY A 5 0.15 -11.56 -18.92
C GLY A 5 1.26 -11.18 -17.96
N ALA A 6 2.50 -11.12 -18.46
CA ALA A 6 3.67 -10.75 -17.68
C ALA A 6 3.43 -9.41 -16.96
N TRP A 7 3.14 -9.48 -15.66
CA TRP A 7 2.98 -8.31 -14.82
C TRP A 7 4.26 -7.47 -14.91
N ARG A 8 4.13 -6.22 -15.37
CA ARG A 8 5.21 -5.23 -15.36
C ARG A 8 4.94 -4.26 -14.20
N PRO A 9 5.94 -3.93 -13.38
CA PRO A 9 5.77 -2.90 -12.37
C PRO A 9 5.35 -1.60 -13.07
N TRP A 10 4.26 -1.00 -12.64
CA TRP A 10 3.73 0.26 -13.20
C TRP A 10 4.57 1.50 -12.86
N ARG A 11 5.73 1.30 -12.21
CA ARG A 11 6.60 2.39 -11.78
C ARG A 11 7.36 2.92 -12.99
N ARG A 12 7.35 4.24 -13.16
CA ARG A 12 8.29 4.88 -14.09
C ARG A 12 9.72 4.64 -13.61
N PRO A 13 10.70 4.45 -14.54
CA PRO A 13 12.11 4.44 -14.18
C PRO A 13 12.46 5.72 -13.43
N SER A 14 13.20 5.59 -12.32
CA SER A 14 13.64 6.77 -11.58
C SER A 14 14.46 7.69 -12.48
N PRO A 15 14.15 8.99 -12.55
CA PRO A 15 14.95 9.95 -13.32
C PRO A 15 16.37 10.12 -12.75
N LEU A 16 16.60 9.62 -11.52
CA LEU A 16 17.90 9.68 -10.85
C LEU A 16 18.81 8.51 -11.22
N ALA A 17 18.31 7.49 -11.95
CA ALA A 17 19.09 6.32 -12.37
C ALA A 17 19.91 5.66 -11.23
N GLY A 18 19.35 5.66 -10.01
CA GLY A 18 20.00 5.11 -8.81
C GLY A 18 20.91 6.10 -8.05
N ALA A 19 21.10 7.32 -8.54
CA ALA A 19 21.79 8.37 -7.81
C ALA A 19 20.98 8.85 -6.59
N ARG A 20 21.68 9.21 -5.52
CA ARG A 20 21.06 9.82 -4.34
C ARG A 20 20.55 11.23 -4.70
N PRO A 21 19.29 11.58 -4.42
CA PRO A 21 18.78 12.91 -4.70
C PRO A 21 19.50 13.97 -3.85
N THR A 22 19.75 15.13 -4.45
CA THR A 22 20.20 16.33 -3.74
C THR A 22 19.04 17.01 -3.00
N PRO A 23 19.32 17.83 -1.97
CA PRO A 23 18.26 18.57 -1.26
C PRO A 23 17.38 19.44 -2.19
N ALA A 24 17.97 20.07 -3.20
CA ALA A 24 17.25 20.88 -4.18
C ALA A 24 16.31 20.03 -5.05
N GLN A 25 16.74 18.83 -5.44
CA GLN A 25 15.89 17.87 -6.18
C GLN A 25 14.75 17.34 -5.30
N LEU A 26 14.99 17.14 -4.00
CA LEU A 26 13.94 16.75 -3.05
C LEU A 26 12.88 17.85 -2.91
N ALA A 27 13.32 19.10 -2.77
CA ALA A 27 12.42 20.25 -2.66
C ALA A 27 11.56 20.44 -3.93
N ALA A 28 12.19 20.37 -5.11
CA ALA A 28 11.47 20.47 -6.39
C ALA A 28 10.48 19.31 -6.61
N ALA A 29 10.76 18.12 -6.07
CA ALA A 29 9.84 16.98 -6.15
C ALA A 29 8.62 17.14 -5.23
N ALA A 30 8.75 17.85 -4.10
CA ALA A 30 7.65 18.10 -3.18
C ALA A 30 6.61 19.09 -3.73
N ASP A 31 7.04 20.02 -4.60
CA ASP A 31 6.18 21.00 -5.26
C ASP A 31 5.52 20.46 -6.55
N GLY A 32 5.93 19.27 -6.99
CA GLY A 32 5.31 18.57 -8.12
C GLY A 32 4.02 17.86 -7.72
N PRO A 33 3.06 17.66 -8.64
CA PRO A 33 1.93 16.78 -8.36
C PRO A 33 2.45 15.40 -7.97
N ALA A 34 2.05 14.89 -6.80
CA ALA A 34 2.41 13.56 -6.32
C ALA A 34 1.94 12.52 -7.36
N ARG A 35 2.86 12.05 -8.19
CA ARG A 35 2.52 11.29 -9.41
C ARG A 35 3.13 9.90 -9.48
N ASP A 36 4.11 9.57 -8.64
CA ASP A 36 4.88 8.33 -8.79
C ASP A 36 4.50 7.22 -7.78
N ASP A 37 3.68 7.54 -6.77
CA ASP A 37 3.22 6.59 -5.74
C ASP A 37 1.71 6.70 -5.47
N VAL A 38 0.90 7.05 -6.49
CA VAL A 38 -0.55 6.79 -6.39
C VAL A 38 -0.66 5.27 -6.26
N PRO A 39 -1.17 4.66 -5.19
CA PRO A 39 -1.35 3.21 -5.11
C PRO A 39 -2.38 2.74 -6.16
N PRO A 40 -2.31 1.50 -6.67
CA PRO A 40 -3.33 1.00 -7.60
C PRO A 40 -4.67 1.13 -6.88
N LEU A 41 -5.54 1.99 -7.40
CA LEU A 41 -6.82 2.24 -6.78
C LEU A 41 -7.66 1.01 -7.12
N PRO A 42 -8.10 0.21 -6.15
CA PRO A 42 -8.74 -1.06 -6.48
C PRO A 42 -10.06 -0.90 -7.27
N GLY A 43 -10.59 0.33 -7.35
CA GLY A 43 -11.72 0.71 -8.20
C GLY A 43 -11.36 1.32 -9.56
N ASP A 44 -10.08 1.50 -9.89
CA ASP A 44 -9.66 1.91 -11.23
C ASP A 44 -9.84 0.76 -12.25
N ALA A 45 -10.04 1.12 -13.52
CA ALA A 45 -10.40 0.16 -14.56
C ALA A 45 -9.33 -0.93 -14.80
N GLU A 46 -8.07 -0.65 -14.46
CA GLU A 46 -6.95 -1.59 -14.67
C GLU A 46 -6.78 -2.55 -13.48
N SER A 47 -7.17 -2.13 -12.28
CA SER A 47 -6.99 -2.86 -11.02
C SER A 47 -8.26 -3.55 -10.51
N ALA A 48 -9.42 -3.13 -11.02
CA ALA A 48 -10.73 -3.64 -10.63
C ALA A 48 -10.80 -5.16 -10.78
N GLY A 49 -11.13 -5.83 -9.66
CA GLY A 49 -11.24 -7.29 -9.63
C GLY A 49 -9.90 -8.04 -9.64
N LEU A 50 -8.75 -7.37 -9.76
CA LEU A 50 -7.41 -7.96 -9.63
C LEU A 50 -6.84 -7.79 -8.22
N VAL A 51 -7.06 -6.63 -7.61
CA VAL A 51 -6.61 -6.36 -6.25
C VAL A 51 -7.59 -6.97 -5.25
N ARG A 52 -7.05 -7.65 -4.22
CA ARG A 52 -7.80 -8.21 -3.08
C ARG A 52 -7.31 -7.68 -1.73
N LEU A 53 -6.10 -7.13 -1.72
CA LEU A 53 -5.44 -6.58 -0.56
C LEU A 53 -4.55 -5.41 -1.00
N LEU A 54 -4.69 -4.26 -0.35
CA LEU A 54 -3.73 -3.15 -0.44
C LEU A 54 -3.01 -2.99 0.91
N ILE A 55 -1.69 -2.88 0.87
CA ILE A 55 -0.85 -2.65 2.05
C ILE A 55 -0.12 -1.33 1.85
N VAL A 56 -0.22 -0.43 2.84
CA VAL A 56 0.44 0.89 2.83
C VAL A 56 1.10 1.15 4.18
N ASP A 57 2.04 2.09 4.24
CA ASP A 57 2.53 2.55 5.54
C ASP A 57 1.45 3.40 6.24
N ILE A 58 1.47 3.41 7.58
CA ILE A 58 0.45 4.08 8.39
C ILE A 58 0.40 5.59 8.20
N THR A 59 1.54 6.24 7.96
CA THR A 59 1.60 7.68 7.72
C THR A 59 1.00 8.01 6.36
N ALA A 60 1.36 7.27 5.32
CA ALA A 60 0.73 7.39 4.00
C ALA A 60 -0.76 7.06 4.06
N CYS A 61 -1.18 6.04 4.81
CA CYS A 61 -2.60 5.71 5.00
C CYS A 61 -3.36 6.90 5.59
N ARG A 62 -2.84 7.51 6.65
CA ARG A 62 -3.48 8.65 7.31
C ARG A 62 -3.61 9.85 6.38
N GLN A 63 -2.56 10.12 5.60
CA GLN A 63 -2.51 11.25 4.67
C GLN A 63 -3.39 11.03 3.44
N ALA A 64 -3.27 9.87 2.79
CA ALA A 64 -3.95 9.60 1.52
C ALA A 64 -5.48 9.49 1.67
N PHE A 65 -5.96 9.03 2.83
CA PHE A 65 -7.39 8.84 3.09
C PHE A 65 -8.00 9.90 4.03
N ASP A 66 -7.21 10.89 4.45
CA ASP A 66 -7.62 11.92 5.43
C ASP A 66 -8.21 11.31 6.73
N ARG A 67 -7.55 10.24 7.22
CA ARG A 67 -7.95 9.48 8.42
C ARG A 67 -6.83 9.53 9.46
N PRO A 68 -6.64 10.65 10.20
CA PRO A 68 -5.57 10.75 11.20
C PRO A 68 -5.66 9.69 12.31
N GLY A 69 -6.87 9.20 12.59
CA GLY A 69 -7.15 8.13 13.55
C GLY A 69 -6.90 6.70 13.04
N ALA A 70 -6.41 6.52 11.81
CA ALA A 70 -6.07 5.18 11.32
C ALA A 70 -5.05 4.51 12.25
N VAL A 71 -5.22 3.20 12.46
CA VAL A 71 -4.40 2.37 13.34
C VAL A 71 -3.68 1.28 12.54
N LEU A 72 -2.64 0.68 13.12
CA LEU A 72 -1.95 -0.44 12.48
C LEU A 72 -2.88 -1.65 12.34
N GLY A 73 -2.73 -2.36 11.22
CA GLY A 73 -3.54 -3.52 10.86
C GLY A 73 -4.59 -3.23 9.79
N VAL A 74 -5.61 -4.07 9.73
CA VAL A 74 -6.74 -3.90 8.80
C VAL A 74 -7.55 -2.66 9.14
N GLN A 75 -7.84 -1.84 8.13
CA GLN A 75 -8.73 -0.69 8.29
C GLN A 75 -10.19 -1.17 8.21
N PRO A 76 -11.11 -0.53 8.96
CA PRO A 76 -12.50 -0.93 8.97
C PRO A 76 -13.16 -0.62 7.62
N VAL A 77 -14.25 -1.32 7.32
CA VAL A 77 -15.04 -1.09 6.10
C VAL A 77 -15.91 0.17 6.23
N THR A 78 -16.40 0.44 7.43
CA THR A 78 -17.20 1.63 7.77
C THR A 78 -16.61 2.36 8.96
N ASP A 79 -16.83 3.66 9.06
CA ASP A 79 -16.56 4.41 10.28
C ASP A 79 -17.69 4.28 11.31
N GLU A 80 -17.53 4.96 12.44
CA GLU A 80 -18.46 4.93 13.58
C GLU A 80 -19.88 5.44 13.26
N SER A 81 -20.04 6.22 12.18
CA SER A 81 -21.33 6.70 11.70
C SER A 81 -22.05 5.68 10.81
N GLY A 82 -21.37 4.60 10.42
CA GLY A 82 -21.84 3.61 9.45
C GLY A 82 -21.59 4.01 7.99
N ALA A 83 -20.96 5.16 7.73
CA ALA A 83 -20.52 5.53 6.40
C ALA A 83 -19.28 4.70 5.97
N PRO A 84 -19.05 4.48 4.66
CA PRO A 84 -17.83 3.83 4.19
C PRO A 84 -16.57 4.52 4.72
N TRP A 85 -15.63 3.73 5.27
CA TRP A 85 -14.42 4.28 5.88
C TRP A 85 -13.53 4.98 4.86
N VAL A 86 -13.43 4.43 3.64
CA VAL A 86 -12.96 5.16 2.46
C VAL A 86 -14.10 5.24 1.44
N PRO A 87 -14.59 6.44 1.09
CA PRO A 87 -15.61 6.59 0.05
C PRO A 87 -15.16 5.99 -1.29
N GLY A 88 -16.04 5.19 -1.91
CA GLY A 88 -15.75 4.54 -3.20
C GLY A 88 -14.77 3.36 -3.12
N TRP A 89 -14.39 2.93 -1.92
CA TRP A 89 -13.56 1.74 -1.76
C TRP A 89 -14.36 0.48 -2.11
N PRO A 90 -13.81 -0.42 -2.94
CA PRO A 90 -14.56 -1.59 -3.40
C PRO A 90 -14.69 -2.64 -2.30
N ASP A 91 -15.83 -3.33 -2.35
CA ASP A 91 -16.10 -4.48 -1.51
C ASP A 91 -15.09 -5.62 -1.78
N GLY A 92 -14.74 -6.35 -0.72
CA GLY A 92 -13.84 -7.50 -0.81
C GLY A 92 -12.37 -7.15 -1.01
N VAL A 93 -11.99 -5.87 -0.96
CA VAL A 93 -10.58 -5.44 -0.93
C VAL A 93 -10.21 -4.96 0.47
N ALA A 94 -9.39 -5.73 1.17
CA ALA A 94 -8.89 -5.32 2.48
C ALA A 94 -7.83 -4.23 2.34
N LEU A 95 -7.90 -3.18 3.16
CA LEU A 95 -6.86 -2.16 3.29
C LEU A 95 -6.10 -2.41 4.60
N TRP A 96 -4.77 -2.52 4.52
CA TRP A 96 -3.90 -2.75 5.67
C TRP A 96 -2.90 -1.61 5.80
N ALA A 97 -2.79 -1.07 7.01
CA ALA A 97 -1.78 -0.08 7.38
C ALA A 97 -0.70 -0.73 8.22
N LEU A 98 0.54 -0.70 7.75
CA LEU A 98 1.70 -1.26 8.43
C LEU A 98 2.64 -0.15 8.91
N PRO A 99 3.52 -0.41 9.89
CA PRO A 99 4.58 0.53 10.20
C PRO A 99 5.46 0.73 8.96
N ASN A 100 6.01 1.94 8.80
CA ASN A 100 7.01 2.20 7.78
C ASN A 100 8.18 1.22 7.97
N PRO A 101 8.53 0.41 6.94
CA PRO A 101 9.58 -0.60 7.04
C PRO A 101 10.99 -0.01 6.99
N SER A 102 11.14 1.30 6.82
CA SER A 102 12.43 1.96 6.93
C SER A 102 13.01 1.73 8.33
N GLY A 103 14.30 1.36 8.41
CA GLY A 103 14.99 1.10 9.68
C GLY A 103 15.10 2.29 10.64
N LEU A 104 14.45 3.42 10.31
CA LEU A 104 14.30 4.60 11.16
C LEU A 104 13.17 4.45 12.18
N ASN A 105 12.38 3.38 12.11
CA ASN A 105 11.31 3.11 13.04
C ASN A 105 11.87 2.48 14.33
N VAL A 106 12.35 3.32 15.27
CA VAL A 106 13.06 2.90 16.51
C VAL A 106 12.24 1.98 17.43
N HIS A 107 10.92 1.91 17.23
CA HIS A 107 10.02 1.06 18.00
C HIS A 107 9.75 -0.30 17.34
N GLU A 108 10.27 -0.54 16.12
CA GLU A 108 10.10 -1.79 15.40
C GLU A 108 11.42 -2.56 15.29
N THR A 109 11.35 -3.87 15.52
CA THR A 109 12.45 -4.79 15.22
C THR A 109 12.09 -5.63 14.00
N ALA A 110 13.08 -6.30 13.40
CA ALA A 110 12.81 -7.27 12.34
C ALA A 110 11.77 -8.33 12.77
N ALA A 111 11.79 -8.74 14.05
CA ALA A 111 10.85 -9.71 14.59
C ALA A 111 9.40 -9.17 14.69
N THR A 112 9.23 -7.91 15.15
CA THR A 112 7.89 -7.30 15.25
C THR A 112 7.30 -7.00 13.88
N LEU A 113 8.14 -6.58 12.92
CA LEU A 113 7.73 -6.45 11.52
C LEU A 113 7.30 -7.81 10.95
N ALA A 114 8.10 -8.87 11.16
CA ALA A 114 7.76 -10.21 10.70
C ALA A 114 6.46 -10.75 11.32
N GLN A 115 6.12 -10.37 12.56
CA GLN A 115 4.82 -10.71 13.15
C GLN A 115 3.66 -10.05 12.40
N LYS A 116 3.74 -8.75 12.14
CA LYS A 116 2.70 -8.02 11.40
C LYS A 116 2.53 -8.54 9.97
N TRP A 117 3.63 -8.88 9.31
CA TRP A 117 3.60 -9.52 7.99
C TRP A 117 2.96 -10.92 8.02
N ARG A 118 3.11 -11.68 9.10
CA ARG A 118 2.41 -12.97 9.26
C ARG A 118 0.89 -12.79 9.41
N GLU A 119 0.44 -11.74 10.09
CA GLU A 119 -1.00 -11.43 10.21
C GLU A 119 -1.61 -11.11 8.84
N VAL A 120 -0.92 -10.30 8.04
CA VAL A 120 -1.29 -10.02 6.65
C VAL A 120 -1.36 -11.31 5.82
N TRP A 121 -0.32 -12.15 5.92
CA TRP A 121 -0.25 -13.41 5.19
C TRP A 121 -1.39 -14.38 5.56
N ALA A 122 -1.78 -14.42 6.83
CA ALA A 122 -2.92 -15.22 7.28
C ALA A 122 -4.24 -14.71 6.66
N ALA A 123 -4.38 -13.38 6.55
CA ALA A 123 -5.57 -12.74 6.01
C ALA A 123 -5.75 -12.91 4.49
N THR A 124 -4.69 -13.16 3.72
CA THR A 124 -4.81 -13.37 2.27
C THR A 124 -5.31 -14.76 1.89
N GLY A 125 -5.32 -15.72 2.82
CA GLY A 125 -5.44 -17.13 2.47
C GLY A 125 -4.20 -17.63 1.72
N ALA A 126 -4.02 -18.95 1.66
CA ALA A 126 -2.81 -19.60 1.13
C ALA A 126 -2.34 -19.02 -0.23
N PRO A 127 -1.02 -18.98 -0.48
CA PRO A 127 -0.48 -18.41 -1.71
C PRO A 127 -1.08 -19.09 -2.95
N PRO A 128 -1.23 -18.38 -4.07
CA PRO A 128 -1.55 -19.03 -5.33
C PRO A 128 -0.53 -20.15 -5.58
N ALA A 129 -1.01 -21.28 -6.10
CA ALA A 129 -0.22 -22.51 -6.25
C ALA A 129 1.13 -22.30 -6.99
N SER A 130 1.25 -21.22 -7.75
CA SER A 130 2.44 -20.78 -8.47
C SER A 130 3.63 -20.35 -7.60
N LEU A 131 3.47 -20.17 -6.29
CA LEU A 131 4.55 -19.76 -5.37
C LEU A 131 5.08 -20.91 -4.48
N ARG A 132 4.62 -22.15 -4.68
CA ARG A 132 5.22 -23.34 -4.06
C ARG A 132 6.29 -23.90 -5.00
N GLY A 133 7.43 -23.22 -5.05
CA GLY A 133 8.67 -23.71 -5.68
C GLY A 133 9.62 -24.23 -4.61
#